data_AF-A0A7W8EN79-F1
#
_entry.id   AF-A0A7W8EN79-F1
#
_cell.length_a   1.000
_cell.length_b   1.000
_cell.length_c   1.000
_cell.angle_alpha   90.00
_cell.angle_beta   90.00
_cell.angle_gamma   90.00
#
_symmetry.space_group_name_H-M   'P 1'
#
loop_
_entity.id
_entity.type
_entity.pdbx_description
1 polymer ?
#
loop_
_entity_poly.entity_id
_entity_poly.type
_entity_poly.pdbx_seq_one_letter_code
_entity_poly.pdbx_strand_id
1 'polypeptide(L)'
;MSFVNIVADLPAGGPVVRDTAQLLEVIALGQAVALVPASLAARNVRPEVTYRPVRDAAPYRTLALWPADSRSPSITWFVKTALEGAR
;
A
#
# COMPACT_ATOMS: atom_id res chain seq x y z
N MET A 1 -12.78 1.26 11.97
CA MET A 1 -11.76 0.36 11.38
C MET A 1 -10.56 1.24 11.05
N SER A 2 -9.55 1.26 11.94
CA SER A 2 -8.47 2.25 11.89
C SER A 2 -7.38 1.77 10.94
N PHE A 3 -7.17 2.49 9.84
CA PHE A 3 -5.98 2.34 9.01
C PHE A 3 -4.84 3.04 9.77
N VAL A 4 -3.91 2.27 10.34
CA VAL A 4 -2.73 2.83 11.00
C VAL A 4 -1.80 3.35 9.90
N ASN A 5 -1.96 4.62 9.57
CA ASN A 5 -1.09 5.36 8.68
C ASN A 5 0.14 5.80 9.50
N ILE A 6 1.24 5.05 9.41
CA ILE A 6 2.45 5.29 10.21
C ILE A 6 3.18 6.59 9.82
N VAL A 7 2.67 7.33 8.83
CA VAL A 7 3.23 8.64 8.44
C VAL A 7 2.58 9.83 9.17
N ALA A 8 1.59 9.62 10.05
CA ALA A 8 0.85 10.72 10.68
C ALA A 8 1.08 10.91 12.20
N ASP A 9 1.85 10.04 12.87
CA ASP A 9 1.99 10.07 14.35
C ASP A 9 3.33 10.66 14.85
N LEU A 10 4.07 11.37 14.01
CA LEU A 10 5.20 12.19 14.48
C LEU A 10 4.67 13.59 14.87
N PRO A 11 5.06 14.14 16.05
CA PRO A 11 4.61 15.45 16.49
C PRO A 11 5.35 16.57 15.72
N ALA A 12 5.05 16.71 14.44
CA ALA A 12 5.33 17.87 13.59
C ALA A 12 4.66 17.59 12.24
N GLY A 13 3.84 18.52 11.74
CA GLY A 13 3.07 18.35 10.50
C GLY A 13 3.95 18.03 9.29
N GLY A 14 4.11 16.73 9.02
CA GLY A 14 4.77 16.23 7.83
C GLY A 14 3.96 16.52 6.57
N PRO A 15 4.58 16.43 5.38
CA PRO A 15 3.89 16.65 4.12
C PRO A 15 2.69 15.70 3.98
N VAL A 16 1.52 16.26 3.66
CA VAL A 16 0.30 15.48 3.43
C VAL A 16 0.43 14.75 2.10
N VAL A 17 0.63 13.44 2.17
CA VAL A 17 0.74 12.55 1.02
C VAL A 17 -0.63 11.96 0.68
N ARG A 18 -1.05 12.10 -0.57
CA ARG A 18 -2.36 11.62 -1.05
C ARG A 18 -2.28 10.35 -1.89
N ASP A 19 -1.11 10.07 -2.44
CA ASP A 19 -0.88 8.89 -3.25
C ASP A 19 0.58 8.39 -3.18
N THR A 20 0.81 7.22 -3.75
CA THR A 20 2.10 6.55 -3.75
C THR A 20 3.18 7.33 -4.51
N ALA A 21 2.84 8.04 -5.58
CA ALA A 21 3.84 8.78 -6.36
C ALA A 21 4.37 9.96 -5.55
N GLN A 22 3.47 10.69 -4.89
CA GLN A 22 3.82 11.78 -3.98
C GLN A 22 4.61 11.26 -2.77
N LEU A 23 4.26 10.08 -2.23
CA LEU A 23 5.02 9.46 -1.14
C LEU A 23 6.49 9.26 -1.53
N LEU A 24 6.72 8.66 -2.70
CA LEU A 24 8.05 8.33 -3.18
C LEU A 24 8.88 9.57 -3.50
N GLU A 25 8.24 10.65 -3.95
CA GLU A 25 8.90 11.93 -4.18
C GLU A 25 9.39 12.55 -2.87
N VAL A 26 8.55 12.59 -1.82
CA VAL A 26 8.97 13.09 -0.50
C VAL A 26 10.11 12.25 0.09
N ILE A 27 10.09 10.93 -0.12
CA ILE A 27 11.17 10.03 0.31
C ILE A 27 12.45 10.31 -0.50
N ALA A 28 12.35 10.49 -1.82
CA ALA A 28 13.49 10.80 -2.68
C ALA A 28 14.13 12.16 -2.32
N LEU A 29 13.34 13.12 -1.85
CA LEU A 29 13.82 14.39 -1.29
C LEU A 29 14.45 14.27 0.11
N GLY A 30 14.48 13.06 0.69
CA GLY A 30 15.04 12.80 2.02
C GLY A 30 14.18 13.33 3.17
N GLN A 31 12.91 13.63 2.93
CA GLN A 31 12.02 14.31 3.89
C GLN A 31 11.14 13.34 4.70
N ALA A 32 11.07 12.06 4.32
CA ALA A 32 10.26 11.07 5.01
C ALA A 32 10.83 9.64 4.89
N VAL A 33 10.38 8.77 5.79
CA VAL A 33 10.52 7.32 5.70
C VAL A 33 9.13 6.71 5.91
N ALA A 34 8.77 5.70 5.12
CA ALA A 34 7.45 5.07 5.21
C ALA A 34 7.53 3.54 5.11
N LEU A 35 6.64 2.86 5.83
CA LEU A 35 6.39 1.44 5.64
C LEU A 35 5.41 1.26 4.49
N VAL A 36 5.82 0.50 3.47
CA VAL A 36 5.01 0.21 2.30
C VAL A 36 4.87 -1.30 2.09
N PRO A 37 3.78 -1.78 1.49
CA PRO A 37 3.66 -3.18 1.11
C PRO A 37 4.79 -3.59 0.16
N ALA A 38 5.27 -4.83 0.28
CA ALA A 38 6.32 -5.37 -0.58
C ALA A 38 5.95 -5.30 -2.08
N SER A 39 4.67 -5.46 -2.41
CA SER A 39 4.16 -5.33 -3.79
C SER A 39 4.33 -3.93 -4.36
N LEU A 40 4.24 -2.89 -3.53
CA LEU A 40 4.45 -1.50 -3.92
C LEU A 40 5.94 -1.26 -4.21
N ALA A 41 6.81 -1.72 -3.32
CA ALA A 41 8.26 -1.63 -3.50
C ALA A 41 8.73 -2.35 -4.78
N ALA A 42 8.19 -3.55 -5.04
CA ALA A 42 8.53 -4.33 -6.24
C ALA A 42 8.08 -3.65 -7.55
N ARG A 43 6.95 -2.92 -7.53
CA ARG A 43 6.38 -2.27 -8.72
C ARG A 43 6.93 -0.87 -8.98
N ASN A 44 7.49 -0.20 -7.97
CA ASN A 44 7.89 1.19 -8.05
C ASN A 44 9.38 1.36 -7.71
N VAL A 45 10.25 0.73 -8.50
CA VAL A 45 11.70 0.89 -8.34
C VAL A 45 12.10 2.30 -8.80
N ARG A 46 12.71 3.08 -7.91
CA ARG A 46 13.28 4.38 -8.21
C ARG A 46 14.74 4.42 -7.73
N PRO A 47 15.68 4.97 -8.52
CA PRO A 47 17.09 4.99 -8.13
C PRO A 47 17.36 5.82 -6.87
N GLU A 48 16.50 6.79 -6.56
CA GLU A 48 16.62 7.67 -5.39
C GLU A 48 16.00 7.08 -4.11
N VAL A 49 15.30 5.94 -4.21
CA VAL A 49 14.58 5.33 -3.08
C VAL A 49 15.17 3.97 -2.74
N THR A 50 15.67 3.84 -1.51
CA THR A 50 16.17 2.56 -0.99
C THR A 50 15.08 1.83 -0.22
N TYR A 51 14.70 0.64 -0.70
CA TYR A 51 13.77 -0.24 -0.01
C TYR A 51 14.49 -1.20 0.93
N ARG A 52 14.01 -1.32 2.17
CA ARG A 52 14.52 -2.31 3.14
C ARG A 52 13.39 -3.19 3.68
N PRO A 53 13.55 -4.53 3.69
CA PRO A 53 12.54 -5.42 4.24
C PRO A 53 12.45 -5.26 5.77
N VAL A 54 11.24 -5.04 6.27
CA VAL A 54 10.93 -4.96 7.71
C VAL A 54 10.13 -6.21 8.09
N ARG A 55 10.73 -7.10 8.88
CA ARG A 55 10.13 -8.40 9.23
C ARG A 55 9.18 -8.34 10.42
N ASP A 56 9.40 -7.38 11.31
CA ASP A 56 8.63 -7.23 12.55
C ASP A 56 7.36 -6.36 12.36
N ALA A 57 7.11 -5.91 11.13
CA ALA A 57 5.91 -5.17 10.79
C ALA A 57 4.68 -6.09 10.72
N ALA A 58 3.55 -5.60 11.21
CA ALA A 58 2.28 -6.32 11.05
C ALA A 58 1.97 -6.55 9.56
N PRO A 59 1.42 -7.73 9.18
CA PRO A 59 1.13 -8.03 7.79
C PRO A 59 0.17 -7.02 7.17
N TYR A 60 0.52 -6.51 5.99
CA TYR A 60 -0.37 -5.68 5.22
C TYR A 60 -1.50 -6.54 4.62
N ARG A 61 -2.76 -6.26 4.97
CA ARG A 61 -3.93 -6.97 4.43
C ARG A 61 -4.69 -6.09 3.46
N THR A 62 -4.83 -6.58 2.22
CA THR A 62 -5.71 -6.00 1.21
C THR A 62 -6.98 -6.83 1.14
N LEU A 63 -8.15 -6.19 1.16
CA LEU A 63 -9.45 -6.84 1.07
C LEU A 63 -10.15 -6.39 -0.20
N ALA A 64 -10.67 -7.34 -0.97
CA ALA A 64 -11.65 -7.06 -2.01
C ALA A 64 -13.05 -7.10 -1.38
N LEU A 65 -13.82 -6.02 -1.53
CA LEU A 65 -15.14 -5.88 -0.92
C LEU A 65 -16.18 -5.63 -2.01
N TRP A 66 -17.35 -6.25 -1.86
CA TRP A 66 -18.53 -6.02 -2.69
C TRP A 66 -19.80 -6.10 -1.82
N PRO A 67 -20.93 -5.51 -2.26
CA PRO A 67 -22.20 -5.63 -1.57
C PRO A 67 -22.61 -7.11 -1.39
N ALA A 68 -23.10 -7.47 -0.21
CA ALA A 68 -23.40 -8.87 0.14
C ALA A 68 -24.48 -9.50 -0.76
N ASP A 69 -25.37 -8.69 -1.32
CA ASP A 69 -26.43 -9.06 -2.25
C ASP A 69 -25.99 -9.06 -3.72
N SER A 70 -24.72 -8.73 -4.00
CA SER A 70 -24.23 -8.65 -5.37
C SER A 70 -24.12 -10.04 -6.01
N ARG A 71 -24.87 -10.25 -7.09
CA ARG A 71 -24.83 -11.48 -7.92
C ARG A 71 -24.16 -11.26 -9.27
N SER A 72 -23.30 -10.25 -9.39
CA SER A 72 -22.64 -9.92 -10.66
C SER A 72 -21.68 -11.04 -11.11
N PRO A 73 -21.85 -11.60 -12.32
CA PRO A 73 -20.89 -12.54 -12.90
C PRO A 73 -19.49 -11.94 -13.03
N SER A 74 -19.39 -10.63 -13.28
CA SER A 74 -18.10 -9.93 -13.41
C SER A 74 -17.30 -9.91 -12.10
N ILE A 75 -17.97 -9.76 -10.95
CA ILE A 75 -17.31 -9.85 -9.63
C ILE A 75 -16.82 -11.26 -9.39
N THR A 76 -17.64 -12.27 -9.70
CA THR A 76 -17.25 -13.68 -9.59
C THR A 76 -16.01 -13.97 -10.43
N TRP A 77 -15.99 -13.51 -11.68
CA TRP A 77 -14.86 -13.72 -12.59
C TRP A 77 -13.61 -13.00 -12.08
N PHE A 78 -13.73 -11.73 -11.68
CA PHE A 78 -12.63 -10.96 -11.12
C PHE A 78 -12.00 -11.64 -9.89
N VAL A 79 -12.82 -12.09 -8.93
CA VAL A 79 -12.33 -12.75 -7.72
C VAL A 79 -11.63 -14.07 -8.06
N LYS A 80 -12.19 -14.88 -8.97
CA LYS A 80 -11.54 -16.13 -9.41
C LYS A 80 -10.17 -15.86 -10.02
N THR A 81 -10.07 -14.94 -10.97
CA THR A 81 -8.80 -14.59 -11.62
C THR A 81 -7.80 -13.99 -10.63
N ALA A 82 -8.25 -13.14 -9.71
CA ALA A 82 -7.39 -12.57 -8.68
C ALA A 82 -6.83 -13.64 -7.73
N LEU A 83 -7.63 -14.65 -7.38
CA LEU A 83 -7.19 -15.77 -6.54
C LEU A 83 -6.20 -16.69 -7.25
N GLU A 84 -6.33 -16.88 -8.56
CA GLU A 84 -5.37 -17.65 -9.36
C GLU A 84 -3.98 -16.99 -9.39
N GLY A 85 -3.92 -15.66 -9.52
CA GLY A 85 -2.68 -14.89 -9.53
C GLY A 85 -2.10 -14.55 -8.14
N ALA A 86 -2.82 -14.87 -7.06
CA ALA A 86 -2.39 -14.63 -5.68
C ALA A 86 -1.60 -15.80 -5.06
N ARG A 87 -1.45 -16.92 -5.79
CA ARG A 87 -0.72 -18.11 -5.37
C ARG A 87 0.77 -17.99 -5.69
#